data_AF-A0A366XTK9-F1
#
_entry.id   AF-A0A366XTK9-F1
#
_cell.length_a   1.000
_cell.length_b   1.000
_cell.length_c   1.000
_cell.angle_alpha   90.00
_cell.angle_beta   90.00
_cell.angle_gamma   90.00
#
_symmetry.space_group_name_H-M   'P 1'
#
loop_
_entity.id
_entity.type
_entity.pdbx_description
1 polymer ?
#
loop_
_entity_poly.entity_id
_entity_poly.type
_entity_poly.pdbx_seq_one_letter_code
_entity_poly.pdbx_strand_id
1 'polypeptide(L)'
;MNKTDFIKTLISVLNSSNYSWCIPSSYHKLPAHVTSDIDIVISEKPLKVIRYLAQYFSTFNCSWKLVQCYEGKNYFCTFAAVINGKLDTVYVDLFQHYYYEGKKVIDGSLFLKNTRQYDGILIPSIKVEFLYGFLKKVLRERLSLTEFNDLANLYSQDRSGCFALLFAYFNQEDVERIQKSIKEGDYDELVSRLKILKKALLFEGTKKFSTFYDRYKMFLIKGWKRVIRKPGIEVICLGPDGSGKSTAIKGFEKEIKVILNVRKYHLRSLPPKLYRDNTLNKQPSLHRKPAYSFLFSFIKLLSYVLLYWFGWLFITNPKKLRSAVILMDRSYHDIQIDPRRFRIKIPKFIIKLIVHLFPKPNLFFIFDAPTELIQERKQEVSFEETTKQRRRYKEFKSKVKNAFIINTNLPVQTVSSQMSRILITYMSNRLKKRLKIKD
;
A
#
# COMPACT_ATOMS: atom_id res chain seq x y z
N MET A 1 -8.95 3.81 -19.27
CA MET A 1 -9.80 4.27 -18.16
C MET A 1 -8.97 5.15 -17.23
N ASN A 2 -9.24 6.45 -17.21
CA ASN A 2 -8.56 7.38 -16.29
C ASN A 2 -9.10 7.19 -14.85
N LYS A 3 -8.62 8.00 -13.89
CA LYS A 3 -9.05 7.92 -12.48
C LYS A 3 -10.53 8.27 -12.26
N THR A 4 -11.00 9.33 -12.92
CA THR A 4 -12.38 9.80 -12.85
C THR A 4 -13.35 8.75 -13.39
N ASP A 5 -13.04 8.16 -14.54
CA ASP A 5 -13.82 7.06 -15.13
C ASP A 5 -13.84 5.82 -14.22
N PHE A 6 -12.72 5.51 -13.57
CA PHE A 6 -12.66 4.40 -12.61
C PHE A 6 -13.58 4.63 -11.42
N ILE A 7 -13.64 5.84 -10.87
CA ILE A 7 -14.52 6.17 -9.75
C ILE A 7 -15.99 6.11 -10.18
N LYS A 8 -16.32 6.66 -11.36
CA LYS A 8 -17.68 6.51 -11.94
C LYS A 8 -18.06 5.04 -12.09
N THR A 9 -17.13 4.22 -12.61
CA THR A 9 -17.33 2.78 -12.75
C THR A 9 -17.51 2.11 -11.39
N LEU A 10 -16.69 2.46 -10.38
CA LEU A 10 -16.82 1.94 -9.02
C LEU A 10 -18.21 2.24 -8.42
N ILE A 11 -18.70 3.47 -8.57
CA ILE A 11 -20.03 3.89 -8.13
C ILE A 11 -21.10 3.10 -8.89
N SER A 12 -21.00 3.00 -10.22
CA SER A 12 -21.94 2.23 -11.05
C SER A 12 -22.00 0.75 -10.66
N VAL A 13 -20.86 0.15 -10.33
CA VAL A 13 -20.75 -1.26 -9.90
C VAL A 13 -21.41 -1.48 -8.55
N LEU A 14 -21.29 -0.52 -7.63
CA LEU A 14 -21.97 -0.57 -6.35
C LEU A 14 -23.49 -0.34 -6.50
N ASN A 15 -23.91 0.61 -7.35
CA ASN A 15 -25.32 0.83 -7.69
C ASN A 15 -25.98 -0.41 -8.30
N SER A 16 -25.25 -1.16 -9.12
CA SER A 16 -25.75 -2.39 -9.76
C SER A 16 -25.65 -3.63 -8.87
N SER A 17 -25.13 -3.48 -7.65
CA SER A 17 -24.97 -4.59 -6.70
C SER A 17 -26.17 -4.68 -5.76
N ASN A 18 -26.39 -5.87 -5.16
CA ASN A 18 -27.41 -6.07 -4.14
C ASN A 18 -26.98 -5.56 -2.75
N TYR A 19 -25.89 -4.80 -2.64
CA TYR A 19 -25.39 -4.29 -1.38
C TYR A 19 -25.98 -2.92 -1.10
N SER A 20 -26.51 -2.70 0.11
CA SER A 20 -26.84 -1.34 0.56
C SER A 20 -25.56 -0.60 0.91
N TRP A 21 -25.38 0.59 0.34
CA TRP A 21 -24.18 1.40 0.53
C TRP A 21 -24.49 2.89 0.46
N CYS A 22 -23.59 3.72 1.00
CA CYS A 22 -23.57 5.16 0.73
C CYS A 22 -22.18 5.76 0.96
N ILE A 23 -21.91 6.94 0.40
CA ILE A 23 -20.74 7.77 0.71
C ILE A 23 -21.19 8.88 1.67
N PRO A 24 -20.69 8.90 2.93
CA PRO A 24 -21.22 9.79 3.96
C PRO A 24 -20.63 11.20 3.95
N SER A 25 -19.56 11.45 3.18
CA SER A 25 -18.93 12.77 3.10
C SER A 25 -18.12 12.94 1.82
N SER A 26 -17.84 14.21 1.47
CA SER A 26 -16.96 14.59 0.34
C SER A 26 -17.40 14.11 -1.04
N TYR A 27 -18.64 13.63 -1.17
CA TYR A 27 -19.23 13.19 -2.44
C TYR A 27 -19.33 14.32 -3.48
N HIS A 28 -19.50 15.59 -3.06
CA HIS A 28 -19.53 16.76 -3.93
C HIS A 28 -18.24 16.99 -4.73
N LYS A 29 -17.12 16.38 -4.30
CA LYS A 29 -15.83 16.44 -5.02
C LYS A 29 -15.69 15.29 -6.02
N LEU A 30 -16.53 14.26 -5.91
CA LEU A 30 -16.44 13.07 -6.77
C LEU A 30 -17.19 13.31 -8.08
N PRO A 31 -16.70 12.75 -9.20
CA PRO A 31 -15.46 11.97 -9.36
C PRO A 31 -14.25 12.84 -9.79
N ALA A 32 -14.40 14.16 -9.88
CA ALA A 32 -13.40 15.06 -10.46
C ALA A 32 -12.18 15.31 -9.57
N HIS A 33 -12.39 15.44 -8.25
CA HIS A 33 -11.35 15.82 -7.29
C HIS A 33 -11.27 14.84 -6.12
N VAL A 34 -10.35 13.88 -6.22
CA VAL A 34 -10.06 12.92 -5.13
C VAL A 34 -8.72 13.24 -4.50
N THR A 35 -8.77 13.98 -3.39
CA THR A 35 -7.59 14.37 -2.61
C THR A 35 -7.34 13.46 -1.40
N SER A 36 -8.33 12.65 -1.01
CA SER A 36 -8.30 11.75 0.14
C SER A 36 -8.88 10.37 -0.18
N ASP A 37 -8.98 9.53 0.85
CA ASP A 37 -9.77 8.31 0.85
C ASP A 37 -11.26 8.57 0.59
N ILE A 38 -11.89 7.63 -0.11
CA ILE A 38 -13.33 7.58 -0.32
C ILE A 38 -13.92 6.69 0.77
N ASP A 39 -14.54 7.31 1.76
CA ASP A 39 -15.30 6.64 2.82
C ASP A 39 -16.59 6.01 2.21
N ILE A 40 -16.79 4.70 2.35
CA ILE A 40 -18.03 4.03 1.91
C ILE A 40 -18.57 3.19 3.06
N VAL A 41 -19.81 3.50 3.44
CA VAL A 41 -20.59 2.72 4.39
C VAL A 41 -21.29 1.59 3.64
N ILE A 42 -21.25 0.37 4.19
CA ILE A 42 -21.91 -0.80 3.61
C ILE A 42 -22.65 -1.61 4.67
N SER A 43 -23.81 -2.19 4.32
CA SER A 43 -24.56 -3.07 5.25
C SER A 43 -23.85 -4.41 5.44
N GLU A 44 -23.30 -4.96 4.36
CA GLU A 44 -22.70 -6.29 4.34
C GLU A 44 -21.28 -6.34 4.90
N LYS A 45 -20.81 -7.57 5.20
CA LYS A 45 -19.43 -7.78 5.67
C LYS A 45 -18.46 -7.25 4.60
N PRO A 46 -17.50 -6.35 4.94
CA PRO A 46 -16.66 -5.69 3.95
C PRO A 46 -15.90 -6.66 3.05
N LEU A 47 -15.48 -7.81 3.59
CA LEU A 47 -14.78 -8.83 2.82
C LEU A 47 -15.60 -9.36 1.62
N LYS A 48 -16.93 -9.43 1.72
CA LYS A 48 -17.80 -9.83 0.60
C LYS A 48 -17.75 -8.78 -0.51
N VAL A 49 -17.95 -7.51 -0.16
CA VAL A 49 -17.93 -6.38 -1.11
C VAL A 49 -16.55 -6.27 -1.76
N ILE A 50 -15.46 -6.42 -1.00
CA ILE A 50 -14.08 -6.40 -1.52
C ILE A 50 -13.85 -7.51 -2.53
N ARG A 51 -14.33 -8.73 -2.26
CA ARG A 51 -14.24 -9.84 -3.21
C ARG A 51 -15.02 -9.56 -4.48
N TYR A 52 -16.23 -9.04 -4.36
CA TYR A 52 -17.07 -8.63 -5.49
C TYR A 52 -16.35 -7.58 -6.35
N LEU A 53 -15.88 -6.49 -5.76
CA LEU A 53 -15.16 -5.44 -6.46
C LEU A 53 -13.86 -5.95 -7.09
N ALA A 54 -13.09 -6.77 -6.38
CA ALA A 54 -11.85 -7.33 -6.90
C ALA A 54 -12.08 -8.31 -8.06
N GLN A 55 -13.18 -9.08 -8.03
CA GLN A 55 -13.58 -9.96 -9.13
C GLN A 55 -14.03 -9.14 -10.34
N TYR A 56 -14.91 -8.16 -10.13
CA TYR A 56 -15.40 -7.25 -11.17
C TYR A 56 -14.25 -6.56 -11.89
N PHE A 57 -13.39 -5.83 -11.17
CA PHE A 57 -12.28 -5.10 -11.80
C PHE A 57 -11.18 -5.99 -12.39
N SER A 58 -11.22 -7.29 -12.12
CA SER A 58 -10.28 -8.22 -12.74
C SER A 58 -10.78 -8.88 -14.02
N THR A 59 -12.10 -8.93 -14.20
CA THR A 59 -12.77 -9.41 -15.42
C THR A 59 -13.06 -8.24 -16.36
N PHE A 60 -13.36 -7.08 -15.79
CA PHE A 60 -13.48 -5.82 -16.52
C PHE A 60 -12.13 -5.46 -17.14
N ASN A 61 -12.08 -5.29 -18.46
CA ASN A 61 -10.87 -5.03 -19.22
C ASN A 61 -10.31 -3.62 -18.94
N CYS A 62 -9.76 -3.42 -17.75
CA CYS A 62 -9.20 -2.15 -17.31
C CYS A 62 -7.84 -2.33 -16.60
N SER A 63 -7.09 -1.23 -16.50
CA SER A 63 -5.77 -1.21 -15.88
C SER A 63 -5.82 -1.14 -14.35
N TRP A 64 -6.97 -0.80 -13.77
CA TRP A 64 -7.15 -0.65 -12.33
C TRP A 64 -7.29 -1.99 -11.64
N LYS A 65 -6.45 -2.23 -10.63
CA LYS A 65 -6.46 -3.47 -9.86
C LYS A 65 -6.46 -3.18 -8.37
N LEU A 66 -7.20 -3.98 -7.61
CA LEU A 66 -7.05 -4.00 -6.16
C LEU A 66 -5.69 -4.62 -5.82
N VAL A 67 -4.77 -3.81 -5.28
CA VAL A 67 -3.38 -4.23 -4.98
C VAL A 67 -3.13 -4.49 -3.51
N GLN A 68 -3.91 -3.84 -2.64
CA GLN A 68 -3.77 -3.97 -1.20
C GLN A 68 -5.12 -3.82 -0.51
N CYS A 69 -5.30 -4.59 0.55
CA CYS A 69 -6.44 -4.45 1.45
C CYS A 69 -5.92 -4.67 2.88
N TYR A 70 -6.18 -3.71 3.76
CA TYR A 70 -5.79 -3.75 5.16
C TYR A 70 -7.01 -3.79 6.08
N GLU A 71 -7.08 -4.82 6.92
CA GLU A 71 -8.13 -5.00 7.93
C GLU A 71 -7.80 -4.19 9.20
N GLY A 72 -8.34 -2.98 9.27
CA GLY A 72 -8.28 -2.06 10.41
C GLY A 72 -9.54 -2.11 11.29
N LYS A 73 -9.97 -0.94 11.75
CA LYS A 73 -11.37 -0.74 12.20
C LYS A 73 -12.31 -0.80 10.98
N ASN A 74 -11.82 -0.22 9.90
CA ASN A 74 -12.39 -0.24 8.56
C ASN A 74 -11.48 -1.08 7.65
N TYR A 75 -11.96 -1.41 6.46
CA TYR A 75 -11.19 -2.09 5.44
C TYR A 75 -10.64 -1.08 4.43
N PHE A 76 -9.37 -0.72 4.62
CA PHE A 76 -8.68 0.20 3.73
C PHE A 76 -8.20 -0.54 2.47
N CYS A 77 -8.78 -0.19 1.34
CA CYS A 77 -8.53 -0.80 0.04
C CYS A 77 -7.78 0.16 -0.87
N THR A 78 -6.71 -0.32 -1.51
CA THR A 78 -5.93 0.46 -2.47
C THR A 78 -6.10 -0.15 -3.85
N PHE A 79 -6.71 0.63 -4.74
CA PHE A 79 -6.72 0.37 -6.18
C PHE A 79 -5.60 1.14 -6.84
N ALA A 80 -4.89 0.49 -7.76
CA ALA A 80 -3.79 1.09 -8.48
C ALA A 80 -3.84 0.76 -9.97
N ALA A 81 -3.42 1.71 -10.80
CA ALA A 81 -3.27 1.56 -12.23
C ALA A 81 -2.04 2.32 -12.73
N VAL A 82 -1.55 1.95 -13.91
CA VAL A 82 -0.55 2.77 -14.61
C VAL A 82 -1.25 3.45 -15.80
N ILE A 83 -1.44 4.77 -15.71
CA ILE A 83 -2.14 5.60 -16.69
C ILE A 83 -1.15 6.57 -17.30
N ASN A 84 -1.10 6.64 -18.63
CA ASN A 84 -0.19 7.53 -19.36
C ASN A 84 1.28 7.44 -18.87
N GLY A 85 1.71 6.21 -18.56
CA GLY A 85 3.08 5.95 -18.09
C GLY A 85 3.34 6.28 -16.63
N LYS A 86 2.34 6.67 -15.82
CA LYS A 86 2.47 7.00 -14.40
C LYS A 86 1.57 6.14 -13.53
N LEU A 87 2.07 5.70 -12.38
CA LEU A 87 1.28 5.06 -11.33
C LEU A 87 0.27 6.04 -10.73
N ASP A 88 -0.98 5.60 -10.64
CA ASP A 88 -2.07 6.31 -9.99
C ASP A 88 -2.79 5.38 -9.00
N THR A 89 -3.44 5.98 -8.00
CA THR A 89 -4.17 5.26 -6.94
C THR A 89 -5.46 5.91 -6.52
N VAL A 90 -6.38 5.05 -6.10
CA VAL A 90 -7.62 5.38 -5.40
C VAL A 90 -7.67 4.57 -4.12
N TYR A 91 -7.91 5.27 -3.02
CA TYR A 91 -8.08 4.69 -1.70
C TYR A 91 -9.56 4.66 -1.35
N VAL A 92 -10.05 3.50 -0.94
CA VAL A 92 -11.44 3.28 -0.55
C VAL A 92 -11.43 2.73 0.85
N ASP A 93 -12.10 3.40 1.79
CA ASP A 93 -12.26 2.91 3.15
C ASP A 93 -13.68 2.33 3.33
N LEU A 94 -13.77 1.00 3.44
CA LEU A 94 -15.05 0.30 3.57
C LEU A 94 -15.34 0.01 5.04
N PHE A 95 -16.48 0.46 5.54
CA PHE A 95 -16.87 0.19 6.93
C PHE A 95 -18.36 -0.07 7.10
N GLN A 96 -18.68 -0.92 8.08
CA GLN A 96 -20.06 -1.20 8.48
C GLN A 96 -20.55 -0.27 9.58
N HIS A 97 -19.65 0.24 10.41
CA HIS A 97 -19.99 1.19 11.46
C HIS A 97 -18.86 2.20 11.57
N TYR A 98 -19.16 3.40 12.04
CA TYR A 98 -18.12 4.39 12.27
C TYR A 98 -17.48 4.15 13.63
N TYR A 99 -16.18 3.83 13.65
CA TYR A 99 -15.42 3.59 14.87
C TYR A 99 -14.40 4.69 15.14
N TYR A 100 -14.34 5.15 16.39
CA TYR A 100 -13.28 6.04 16.87
C TYR A 100 -12.59 5.40 18.07
N GLU A 101 -11.26 5.38 18.06
CA GLU A 101 -10.45 4.71 19.10
C GLU A 101 -10.95 3.31 19.55
N GLY A 102 -11.55 2.52 18.66
CA GLY A 102 -12.02 1.16 18.96
C GLY A 102 -13.43 1.10 19.57
N LYS A 103 -14.04 2.25 19.81
CA LYS A 103 -15.45 2.38 20.20
C LYS A 103 -16.32 2.60 18.96
N LYS A 104 -17.46 1.90 18.88
CA LYS A 104 -18.47 2.13 17.83
C LYS A 104 -19.22 3.42 18.13
N VAL A 105 -19.01 4.46 17.32
CA VAL A 105 -19.64 5.77 17.50
C VAL A 105 -20.99 5.83 16.80
N ILE A 106 -21.04 5.52 15.51
CA ILE A 106 -22.30 5.56 14.74
C ILE A 106 -22.55 4.18 14.14
N ASP A 107 -23.79 3.70 14.29
CA ASP A 107 -24.21 2.46 13.67
C ASP A 107 -24.43 2.63 12.16
N GLY A 108 -23.91 1.71 11.34
CA GLY A 108 -24.07 1.72 9.88
C GLY A 108 -25.49 1.81 9.39
N SER A 109 -26.42 1.16 10.09
CA SER A 109 -27.83 1.17 9.72
C SER A 109 -28.41 2.57 9.66
N LEU A 110 -27.88 3.51 10.46
CA LEU A 110 -28.31 4.90 10.46
C LEU A 110 -27.94 5.60 9.15
N PHE A 111 -26.77 5.32 8.57
CA PHE A 111 -26.34 5.89 7.28
C PHE A 111 -27.17 5.39 6.11
N LEU A 112 -27.56 4.11 6.17
CA LEU A 112 -28.22 3.41 5.07
C LEU A 112 -29.74 3.58 5.09
N LYS A 113 -30.29 4.14 6.18
CA LYS A 113 -31.71 4.44 6.30
C LYS A 113 -32.04 5.76 5.58
N ASN A 114 -33.02 5.71 4.68
CA ASN A 114 -33.51 6.87 3.92
C ASN A 114 -32.37 7.60 3.19
N THR A 115 -31.55 6.85 2.45
CA THR A 115 -30.51 7.43 1.59
C THR A 115 -31.13 8.31 0.51
N ARG A 116 -30.36 9.29 0.07
CA ARG A 116 -30.68 10.20 -1.04
C ARG A 116 -29.71 9.96 -2.19
N GLN A 117 -30.05 10.43 -3.38
CA GLN A 117 -29.12 10.44 -4.51
C GLN A 117 -28.53 11.83 -4.73
N TYR A 118 -27.25 11.85 -5.11
CA TYR A 118 -26.53 13.01 -5.61
C TYR A 118 -25.65 12.58 -6.78
N ASP A 119 -25.97 13.00 -8.00
CA ASP A 119 -25.26 12.60 -9.24
C ASP A 119 -25.00 11.09 -9.35
N GLY A 120 -26.01 10.28 -9.02
CA GLY A 120 -25.92 8.81 -9.03
C GLY A 120 -25.15 8.21 -7.84
N ILE A 121 -24.69 9.01 -6.89
CA ILE A 121 -24.07 8.55 -5.63
C ILE A 121 -25.16 8.44 -4.55
N LEU A 122 -25.22 7.30 -3.86
CA LEU A 122 -26.04 7.18 -2.66
C LEU A 122 -25.36 7.89 -1.50
N ILE A 123 -26.07 8.82 -0.87
CA ILE A 123 -25.62 9.61 0.28
C ILE A 123 -26.63 9.46 1.43
N PRO A 124 -26.22 9.66 2.69
CA PRO A 124 -27.14 9.56 3.82
C PRO A 124 -28.20 10.67 3.82
N SER A 125 -29.22 10.51 4.67
CA SER A 125 -30.16 11.60 4.98
C SER A 125 -29.43 12.80 5.60
N ILE A 126 -29.97 14.02 5.42
CA ILE A 126 -29.37 15.29 5.83
C ILE A 126 -28.88 15.25 7.29
N LYS A 127 -29.76 14.84 8.20
CA LYS A 127 -29.46 14.73 9.63
C LYS A 127 -28.32 13.76 9.95
N VAL A 128 -28.16 12.68 9.18
CA VAL A 128 -27.09 11.70 9.41
C VAL A 128 -25.78 12.16 8.80
N GLU A 129 -25.83 12.85 7.66
CA GLU A 129 -24.69 13.54 7.07
C GLU A 129 -24.13 14.60 8.03
N PHE A 130 -25.02 15.45 8.57
CA PHE A 130 -24.69 16.43 9.60
C PHE A 130 -24.06 15.77 10.82
N LEU A 131 -24.71 14.75 11.39
CA LEU A 131 -24.21 14.04 12.57
C LEU A 131 -22.82 13.46 12.32
N TYR A 132 -22.62 12.75 11.20
CA TYR A 132 -21.33 12.15 10.86
C TYR A 132 -20.24 13.21 10.69
N GLY A 133 -20.54 14.26 9.93
CA GLY A 133 -19.65 15.40 9.73
C GLY A 133 -19.25 16.01 11.08
N PHE A 134 -20.23 16.38 11.90
CA PHE A 134 -20.04 17.02 13.19
C PHE A 134 -19.22 16.16 14.15
N LEU A 135 -19.61 14.90 14.38
CA LEU A 135 -18.88 14.01 15.28
C LEU A 135 -17.43 13.77 14.81
N LYS A 136 -17.17 13.71 13.49
CA LYS A 136 -15.81 13.58 12.95
C LYS A 136 -14.94 14.80 13.31
N LYS A 137 -15.51 16.00 13.43
CA LYS A 137 -14.80 17.24 13.83
C LYS A 137 -14.56 17.31 15.33
N VAL A 138 -15.59 17.01 16.13
CA VAL A 138 -15.47 16.90 17.59
C VAL A 138 -14.38 15.91 17.98
N LEU A 139 -14.40 14.70 17.40
CA LEU A 139 -13.43 13.65 17.72
C LEU A 139 -11.99 14.01 17.31
N ARG A 140 -11.82 14.79 16.23
CA ARG A 140 -10.52 15.29 15.76
C ARG A 140 -10.07 16.57 16.46
N GLU A 141 -10.92 17.18 17.29
CA GLU A 141 -10.67 18.48 17.93
C GLU A 141 -10.28 19.57 16.92
N ARG A 142 -10.83 19.50 15.70
CA ARG A 142 -10.54 20.44 14.63
C ARG A 142 -11.74 20.60 13.72
N LEU A 143 -12.10 21.85 13.50
CA LEU A 143 -13.13 22.32 12.59
C LEU A 143 -12.57 23.55 11.87
N SER A 144 -12.71 23.63 10.55
CA SER A 144 -12.42 24.89 9.83
C SER A 144 -13.69 25.70 9.61
N LEU A 145 -13.55 26.99 9.31
CA LEU A 145 -14.69 27.85 9.02
C LEU A 145 -15.54 27.36 7.84
N THR A 146 -14.91 26.84 6.78
CA THR A 146 -15.63 26.23 5.65
C THR A 146 -16.44 25.01 6.09
N GLU A 147 -15.86 24.13 6.91
CA GLU A 147 -16.54 22.94 7.41
C GLU A 147 -17.67 23.29 8.39
N PHE A 148 -17.52 24.38 9.14
CA PHE A 148 -18.57 24.92 9.99
C PHE A 148 -19.75 25.41 9.14
N ASN A 149 -19.48 26.17 8.08
CA ASN A 149 -20.52 26.65 7.17
C ASN A 149 -21.25 25.51 6.46
N ASP A 150 -20.52 24.46 6.04
CA ASP A 150 -21.12 23.25 5.46
C ASP A 150 -22.06 22.56 6.46
N LEU A 151 -21.66 22.43 7.73
CA LEU A 151 -22.49 21.87 8.80
C LEU A 151 -23.70 22.74 9.09
N ALA A 152 -23.54 24.07 9.12
CA ALA A 152 -24.63 25.02 9.32
C ALA A 152 -25.67 24.95 8.18
N ASN A 153 -25.21 24.75 6.94
CA ASN A 153 -26.09 24.55 5.79
C ASN A 153 -26.86 23.22 5.86
N LEU A 154 -26.22 22.12 6.24
CA LEU A 154 -26.93 20.85 6.45
C LEU A 154 -27.96 20.98 7.58
N TYR A 155 -27.56 21.64 8.66
CA TYR A 155 -28.42 21.89 9.81
C TYR A 155 -29.64 22.76 9.45
N SER A 156 -29.48 23.77 8.59
CA SER A 156 -30.60 24.64 8.17
C SER A 156 -31.67 23.89 7.37
N GLN A 157 -31.29 22.83 6.64
CA GLN A 157 -32.19 22.02 5.82
C GLN A 157 -33.02 21.00 6.63
N ASP A 158 -32.55 20.56 7.79
CA ASP A 158 -33.29 19.64 8.69
C ASP A 158 -32.97 19.91 10.16
N ARG A 159 -33.38 21.08 10.67
CA ARG A 159 -33.07 21.53 12.03
C ARG A 159 -33.53 20.52 13.09
N SER A 160 -34.81 20.16 13.05
CA SER A 160 -35.42 19.24 14.01
C SER A 160 -34.80 17.84 13.97
N GLY A 161 -34.52 17.31 12.78
CA GLY A 161 -33.93 15.99 12.62
C GLY A 161 -32.47 15.94 13.07
N CYS A 162 -31.69 16.97 12.77
CA CYS A 162 -30.31 17.11 13.26
C CYS A 162 -30.28 17.14 14.79
N PHE A 163 -31.16 17.92 15.42
CA PHE A 163 -31.23 18.00 16.88
C PHE A 163 -31.62 16.70 17.55
N ALA A 164 -32.68 16.06 17.06
CA ALA A 164 -33.15 14.80 17.61
C ALA A 164 -32.03 13.75 17.63
N LEU A 165 -31.13 13.76 16.63
CA LEU A 165 -29.98 12.87 16.61
C LEU A 165 -28.87 13.26 17.60
N LEU A 166 -28.64 14.54 17.85
CA LEU A 166 -27.58 14.99 18.78
C LEU A 166 -27.86 14.57 20.23
N PHE A 167 -29.12 14.53 20.66
CA PHE A 167 -29.50 14.06 22.00
C PHE A 167 -29.13 12.60 22.28
N ALA A 168 -28.86 11.80 21.24
CA ALA A 168 -28.35 10.45 21.41
C ALA A 168 -26.86 10.41 21.83
N TYR A 169 -26.15 11.54 21.75
CA TYR A 169 -24.70 11.65 21.96
C TYR A 169 -24.29 12.67 23.03
N PHE A 170 -25.10 13.71 23.25
CA PHE A 170 -24.80 14.81 24.16
C PHE A 170 -25.97 15.06 25.11
N ASN A 171 -25.68 15.67 26.27
CA ASN A 171 -26.71 16.13 27.21
C ASN A 171 -27.45 17.36 26.66
N GLN A 172 -28.52 17.77 27.33
CA GLN A 172 -29.35 18.88 26.88
C GLN A 172 -28.59 20.21 26.78
N GLU A 173 -27.78 20.55 27.78
CA GLU A 173 -27.00 21.80 27.80
C GLU A 173 -26.02 21.88 26.62
N ASP A 174 -25.32 20.79 26.31
CA ASP A 174 -24.41 20.71 25.18
C ASP A 174 -25.15 20.84 23.84
N VAL A 175 -26.30 20.18 23.68
CA VAL A 175 -27.10 20.28 22.45
C VAL A 175 -27.62 21.70 22.23
N GLU A 176 -28.13 22.36 23.27
CA GLU A 176 -28.62 23.74 23.20
C GLU A 176 -27.49 24.74 22.87
N ARG A 177 -26.28 24.51 23.38
CA ARG A 177 -25.13 25.34 23.02
C ARG A 177 -24.66 25.11 21.60
N ILE A 178 -24.56 23.85 21.15
CA ILE A 178 -24.24 23.52 19.76
C ILE A 178 -25.25 24.19 18.82
N GLN A 179 -26.55 24.11 19.16
CA GLN A 179 -27.63 24.79 18.44
C GLN A 179 -27.38 26.27 18.32
N LYS A 180 -27.12 26.93 19.47
CA LYS A 180 -26.93 28.37 19.53
C LYS A 180 -25.76 28.78 18.64
N SER A 181 -24.60 28.12 18.78
CA SER A 181 -23.42 28.43 17.98
C SER A 181 -23.67 28.27 16.47
N ILE A 182 -24.32 27.18 16.04
CA ILE A 182 -24.61 26.97 14.62
C ILE A 182 -25.64 27.99 14.09
N LYS A 183 -26.65 28.34 14.89
CA LYS A 183 -27.70 29.29 14.50
C LYS A 183 -27.18 30.73 14.40
N GLU A 184 -26.33 31.13 15.33
CA GLU A 184 -25.77 32.49 15.42
C GLU A 184 -24.49 32.65 14.58
N GLY A 185 -23.97 31.56 14.02
CA GLY A 185 -22.72 31.59 13.25
C GLY A 185 -21.47 31.73 14.13
N ASP A 186 -21.58 31.42 15.43
CA ASP A 186 -20.51 31.54 16.42
C ASP A 186 -19.52 30.36 16.30
N TYR A 187 -18.65 30.47 15.30
CA TYR A 187 -17.60 29.50 15.02
C TYR A 187 -16.61 29.35 16.18
N ASP A 188 -16.19 30.45 16.78
CA ASP A 188 -15.15 30.46 17.81
C ASP A 188 -15.61 29.78 19.10
N GLU A 189 -16.87 30.02 19.51
CA GLU A 189 -17.45 29.32 20.67
C GLU A 189 -17.55 27.81 20.45
N LEU A 190 -17.97 27.37 19.26
CA LEU A 190 -18.06 25.94 18.98
C LEU A 190 -16.68 25.27 18.97
N VAL A 191 -15.68 25.95 18.40
CA VAL A 191 -14.30 25.45 18.34
C VAL A 191 -13.69 25.35 19.74
N SER A 192 -13.89 26.34 20.60
CA SER A 192 -13.40 26.35 21.98
C SER A 192 -13.91 25.13 22.78
N ARG A 193 -15.13 24.67 22.45
CA ARG A 193 -15.82 23.56 23.11
C ARG A 193 -15.52 22.17 22.59
N LEU A 194 -14.87 22.00 21.42
CA LEU A 194 -14.66 20.68 20.81
C LEU A 194 -14.01 19.67 21.77
N LYS A 195 -13.09 20.14 22.63
CA LYS A 195 -12.43 19.30 23.65
C LYS A 195 -13.40 18.77 24.71
N ILE A 196 -14.31 19.63 25.18
CA ILE A 196 -15.33 19.28 26.17
C ILE A 196 -16.32 18.30 25.55
N LEU A 197 -16.81 18.60 24.35
CA LEU A 197 -17.72 17.73 23.60
C LEU A 197 -17.11 16.35 23.32
N LYS A 198 -15.81 16.29 22.98
CA LYS A 198 -15.12 15.02 22.81
C LYS A 198 -15.07 14.20 24.10
N LYS A 199 -14.84 14.86 25.26
CA LYS A 199 -14.88 14.18 26.55
C LYS A 199 -16.28 13.64 26.85
N ALA A 200 -17.32 14.46 26.70
CA ALA A 200 -18.71 14.04 26.88
C ALA A 200 -19.04 12.82 25.99
N LEU A 201 -18.67 12.88 24.71
CA LEU A 201 -18.88 11.79 23.75
C LEU A 201 -18.16 10.48 24.13
N LEU A 202 -16.93 10.57 24.66
CA LEU A 202 -16.11 9.39 24.97
C LEU A 202 -16.35 8.80 26.36
N PHE A 203 -16.79 9.60 27.33
CA PHE A 203 -16.89 9.23 28.74
C PHE A 203 -18.33 9.24 29.29
N GLU A 204 -19.21 10.10 28.78
CA GLU A 204 -20.56 10.31 29.36
C GLU A 204 -21.69 9.77 28.45
N GLY A 205 -21.48 9.69 27.14
CA GLY A 205 -22.46 9.18 26.14
C GLY A 205 -22.73 7.66 26.18
N THR A 206 -22.67 7.04 27.35
CA THR A 206 -22.47 5.60 27.59
C THR A 206 -23.74 4.73 27.60
N LYS A 207 -24.71 4.97 26.69
CA LYS A 207 -25.85 4.02 26.51
C LYS A 207 -25.83 3.20 25.22
N LYS A 208 -25.00 3.53 24.21
CA LYS A 208 -24.93 2.79 22.92
C LYS A 208 -23.54 2.25 22.55
N PHE A 209 -22.51 2.53 23.33
CA PHE A 209 -21.13 2.10 23.07
C PHE A 209 -20.82 0.65 23.52
N SER A 210 -21.78 -0.28 23.45
CA SER A 210 -21.70 -1.58 24.14
C SER A 210 -20.80 -2.64 23.48
N THR A 211 -19.96 -2.26 22.52
CA THR A 211 -18.96 -3.20 21.98
C THR A 211 -17.62 -2.52 21.96
N PHE A 212 -16.88 -2.67 23.07
CA PHE A 212 -15.43 -2.52 23.05
C PHE A 212 -14.93 -3.58 22.06
N TYR A 213 -14.68 -3.17 20.83
CA TYR A 213 -14.14 -4.08 19.81
C TYR A 213 -12.73 -4.44 20.28
N ASP A 214 -12.60 -5.59 20.95
CA ASP A 214 -11.44 -6.05 21.73
C ASP A 214 -10.13 -5.63 21.06
N ARG A 215 -9.64 -4.44 21.43
CA ARG A 215 -8.45 -3.81 20.84
C ARG A 215 -7.26 -4.76 20.98
N TYR A 216 -7.26 -5.53 22.06
CA TYR A 216 -6.24 -6.51 22.41
C TYR A 216 -6.33 -7.82 21.62
N LYS A 217 -7.50 -8.49 21.55
CA LYS A 217 -7.66 -9.70 20.70
C LYS A 217 -7.39 -9.38 19.23
N MET A 218 -7.82 -8.21 18.77
CA MET A 218 -7.48 -7.72 17.45
C MET A 218 -5.98 -7.52 17.25
N PHE A 219 -5.29 -6.88 18.20
CA PHE A 219 -3.86 -6.64 18.07
C PHE A 219 -3.09 -7.97 17.96
N LEU A 220 -3.43 -8.96 18.77
CA LEU A 220 -2.82 -10.28 18.72
C LEU A 220 -3.17 -11.02 17.42
N ILE A 221 -4.45 -11.25 17.13
CA ILE A 221 -4.88 -11.96 15.91
C ILE A 221 -4.34 -11.26 14.65
N LYS A 222 -4.29 -9.92 14.61
CA LYS A 222 -3.74 -9.16 13.48
C LYS A 222 -2.23 -9.19 13.42
N GLY A 223 -1.55 -9.18 14.57
CA GLY A 223 -0.10 -9.38 14.66
C GLY A 223 0.28 -10.72 14.04
N TRP A 224 -0.39 -11.79 14.47
CA TRP A 224 -0.22 -13.15 13.94
C TRP A 224 -0.58 -13.23 12.45
N LYS A 225 -1.73 -12.69 12.01
CA LYS A 225 -2.11 -12.63 10.59
C LYS A 225 -1.07 -11.87 9.75
N ARG A 226 -0.46 -10.79 10.26
CA ARG A 226 0.58 -10.02 9.56
C ARG A 226 1.90 -10.79 9.45
N VAL A 227 2.24 -11.58 10.46
CA VAL A 227 3.39 -12.49 10.43
C VAL A 227 3.21 -13.58 9.38
N ILE A 228 2.02 -14.19 9.32
CA ILE A 228 1.67 -15.25 8.36
C ILE A 228 1.48 -14.68 6.94
N ARG A 229 0.81 -13.53 6.79
CA ARG A 229 0.49 -12.89 5.51
C ARG A 229 1.13 -11.50 5.42
N LYS A 230 2.46 -11.48 5.30
CA LYS A 230 3.26 -10.25 5.21
C LYS A 230 2.73 -9.31 4.11
N PRO A 231 2.29 -8.07 4.44
CA PRO A 231 1.73 -7.16 3.45
C PRO A 231 2.79 -6.57 2.52
N GLY A 232 4.02 -6.34 3.02
CA GLY A 232 5.13 -5.83 2.23
C GLY A 232 5.64 -6.79 1.17
N ILE A 233 6.53 -6.27 0.31
CA ILE A 233 7.06 -6.96 -0.86
C ILE A 233 8.55 -6.72 -0.93
N GLU A 234 9.31 -7.76 -1.25
CA GLU A 234 10.75 -7.69 -1.51
C GLU A 234 11.01 -7.95 -3.00
N VAL A 235 11.57 -6.94 -3.66
CA VAL A 235 11.91 -6.95 -5.08
C VAL A 235 13.43 -6.89 -5.21
N ILE A 236 14.00 -7.87 -5.90
CA ILE A 236 15.44 -7.94 -6.13
C ILE A 236 15.74 -7.52 -7.56
N CYS A 237 16.65 -6.56 -7.69
CA CYS A 237 17.09 -6.00 -8.96
C CYS A 237 18.45 -6.57 -9.34
N LEU A 238 18.48 -7.39 -10.39
CA LEU A 238 19.63 -8.14 -10.89
C LEU A 238 20.02 -7.68 -12.30
N GLY A 239 21.28 -7.79 -12.65
CA GLY A 239 21.76 -7.45 -13.99
C GLY A 239 23.25 -7.16 -14.02
N PRO A 240 23.89 -7.23 -15.20
CA PRO A 240 25.29 -6.86 -15.34
C PRO A 240 25.49 -5.38 -15.00
N ASP A 241 26.69 -5.01 -14.56
CA ASP A 241 27.01 -3.59 -14.42
C ASP A 241 27.01 -2.91 -15.80
N GLY A 242 26.64 -1.63 -15.86
CA GLY A 242 26.38 -0.93 -17.13
C GLY A 242 24.97 -1.14 -17.71
N SER A 243 24.18 -2.09 -17.20
CA SER A 243 22.79 -2.35 -17.66
C SER A 243 21.77 -1.24 -17.39
N GLY A 244 22.14 -0.08 -16.86
CA GLY A 244 21.18 1.00 -16.55
C GLY A 244 20.27 0.74 -15.34
N LYS A 245 20.48 -0.37 -14.62
CA LYS A 245 19.72 -0.76 -13.42
C LYS A 245 19.59 0.36 -12.38
N SER A 246 20.69 1.02 -12.02
CA SER A 246 20.67 2.07 -10.98
C SER A 246 19.75 3.23 -11.35
N THR A 247 19.73 3.60 -12.63
CA THR A 247 18.87 4.67 -13.17
C THR A 247 17.41 4.22 -13.18
N ALA A 248 17.13 3.01 -13.66
CA ALA A 248 15.78 2.46 -13.69
C ALA A 248 15.18 2.27 -12.27
N ILE A 249 15.99 1.79 -11.30
CA ILE A 249 15.56 1.67 -9.90
C ILE A 249 15.21 3.05 -9.33
N LYS A 250 16.00 4.10 -9.62
CA LYS A 250 15.71 5.47 -9.14
C LYS A 250 14.42 6.01 -9.73
N GLY A 251 14.18 5.83 -11.03
CA GLY A 251 12.93 6.22 -11.69
C GLY A 251 11.73 5.52 -11.07
N PHE A 252 11.80 4.19 -10.97
CA PHE A 252 10.77 3.36 -10.35
C PHE A 252 10.52 3.75 -8.89
N GLU A 253 11.58 3.93 -8.08
CA GLU A 253 11.49 4.34 -6.68
C GLU A 253 10.76 5.68 -6.52
N LYS A 254 11.03 6.67 -7.37
CA LYS A 254 10.32 7.96 -7.35
C LYS A 254 8.83 7.77 -7.62
N GLU A 255 8.48 6.94 -8.60
CA GLU A 255 7.10 6.69 -8.98
C GLU A 255 6.31 5.97 -7.86
N ILE A 256 6.89 4.94 -7.25
CA ILE A 256 6.18 4.16 -6.21
C ILE A 256 6.20 4.82 -4.83
N LYS A 257 7.19 5.66 -4.50
CA LYS A 257 7.30 6.31 -3.17
C LYS A 257 6.15 7.26 -2.85
N VAL A 258 5.54 7.85 -3.87
CA VAL A 258 4.40 8.76 -3.71
C VAL A 258 3.20 8.02 -3.11
N ILE A 259 3.16 6.70 -3.29
CA ILE A 259 1.96 5.87 -3.08
C ILE A 259 2.22 4.74 -2.07
N LEU A 260 3.44 4.22 -2.02
CA LEU A 260 3.85 3.09 -1.18
C LEU A 260 5.05 3.48 -0.31
N ASN A 261 5.11 2.94 0.91
CA ASN A 261 6.28 3.09 1.76
C ASN A 261 7.44 2.25 1.22
N VAL A 262 8.47 2.89 0.65
CA VAL A 262 9.54 2.21 -0.09
C VAL A 262 10.88 2.35 0.60
N ARG A 263 11.63 1.26 0.69
CA ARG A 263 12.96 1.20 1.33
C ARG A 263 13.95 0.51 0.40
N LYS A 264 15.03 1.23 0.04
CA LYS A 264 16.09 0.72 -0.83
C LYS A 264 17.28 0.20 -0.04
N TYR A 265 17.82 -0.93 -0.46
CA TYR A 265 19.06 -1.55 0.06
C TYR A 265 19.97 -1.92 -1.10
N HIS A 266 21.28 -1.99 -0.85
CA HIS A 266 22.25 -2.42 -1.86
C HIS A 266 23.05 -3.62 -1.34
N LEU A 267 22.97 -4.75 -2.04
CA LEU A 267 23.68 -6.03 -1.82
C LEU A 267 23.42 -6.72 -0.47
N ARG A 268 23.48 -5.96 0.63
CA ARG A 268 23.23 -6.37 2.01
C ARG A 268 21.95 -5.71 2.52
N SER A 269 21.18 -6.47 3.28
CA SER A 269 19.97 -6.03 3.96
C SER A 269 20.24 -5.13 5.19
N LEU A 270 21.48 -4.72 5.42
CA LEU A 270 21.96 -3.97 6.58
C LEU A 270 22.24 -2.50 6.21
N PRO A 271 22.04 -1.53 7.13
CA PRO A 271 22.20 -0.11 6.85
C PRO A 271 23.67 0.22 6.53
N PRO A 272 23.94 1.16 5.61
CA PRO A 272 25.31 1.56 5.26
C PRO A 272 26.16 1.96 6.48
N LYS A 273 25.53 2.56 7.50
CA LYS A 273 26.21 3.04 8.72
C LYS A 273 26.86 1.93 9.57
N LEU A 274 26.41 0.67 9.43
CA LEU A 274 27.00 -0.48 10.14
C LEU A 274 28.18 -1.10 9.38
N TYR A 275 28.51 -0.59 8.19
CA TYR A 275 29.70 -0.98 7.44
C TYR A 275 30.53 0.27 7.18
N ARG A 276 31.50 0.52 8.05
CA ARG A 276 32.47 1.60 7.87
C ARG A 276 33.45 1.33 6.71
N ASP A 277 33.31 0.19 6.03
CA ASP A 277 34.25 -0.26 5.02
C ASP A 277 33.60 -0.35 3.63
N ASN A 278 33.81 0.71 2.84
CA ASN A 278 33.39 0.88 1.44
C ASN A 278 34.25 0.07 0.45
N THR A 279 35.08 -0.85 0.93
CA THR A 279 36.12 -1.56 0.15
C THR A 279 35.56 -2.49 -0.92
N LEU A 280 34.35 -3.03 -0.73
CA LEU A 280 33.65 -3.81 -1.77
C LEU A 280 32.79 -2.96 -2.71
N ASN A 281 32.36 -1.76 -2.28
CA ASN A 281 31.49 -0.88 -3.07
C ASN A 281 32.26 0.00 -4.07
N LYS A 282 33.58 0.16 -3.88
CA LYS A 282 34.46 0.98 -4.73
C LYS A 282 35.48 0.20 -5.57
N GLN A 283 35.44 -1.13 -5.60
CA GLN A 283 36.38 -1.91 -6.44
C GLN A 283 35.71 -2.37 -7.74
N PRO A 284 35.90 -1.66 -8.87
CA PRO A 284 35.48 -2.10 -10.21
C PRO A 284 36.23 -3.37 -10.72
N SER A 285 36.98 -4.07 -9.86
CA SER A 285 37.92 -5.12 -10.23
C SER A 285 37.78 -6.43 -9.42
N LEU A 286 36.62 -6.70 -8.80
CA LEU A 286 36.42 -7.97 -8.09
C LEU A 286 36.57 -9.20 -8.99
N HIS A 287 36.18 -9.10 -10.27
CA HIS A 287 36.41 -10.13 -11.28
C HIS A 287 37.88 -10.33 -11.65
N ARG A 288 38.76 -9.37 -11.34
CA ARG A 288 40.21 -9.47 -11.62
C ARG A 288 40.98 -10.21 -10.52
N LYS A 289 40.36 -10.50 -9.38
CA LYS A 289 41.00 -11.19 -8.26
C LYS A 289 40.81 -12.71 -8.37
N PRO A 290 41.82 -13.51 -7.98
CA PRO A 290 41.72 -14.97 -8.05
C PRO A 290 40.60 -15.47 -7.14
N ALA A 291 39.95 -16.55 -7.55
CA ALA A 291 38.94 -17.20 -6.74
C ALA A 291 39.57 -17.78 -5.46
N TYR A 292 38.80 -17.85 -4.38
CA TYR A 292 39.25 -18.50 -3.15
C TYR A 292 39.34 -20.03 -3.34
N SER A 293 40.07 -20.70 -2.46
CA SER A 293 40.02 -22.17 -2.37
C SER A 293 38.60 -22.64 -2.06
N PHE A 294 38.34 -23.93 -2.25
CA PHE A 294 37.02 -24.51 -2.03
C PHE A 294 36.50 -24.25 -0.61
N LEU A 295 37.32 -24.51 0.41
CA LEU A 295 36.96 -24.35 1.83
C LEU A 295 36.62 -22.89 2.17
N PHE A 296 37.49 -21.95 1.78
CA PHE A 296 37.24 -20.51 2.01
C PHE A 296 36.02 -20.00 1.22
N SER A 297 35.80 -20.51 0.01
CA SER A 297 34.58 -20.20 -0.76
C SER A 297 33.32 -20.68 -0.05
N PHE A 298 33.35 -21.87 0.55
CA PHE A 298 32.22 -22.46 1.27
C PHE A 298 31.88 -21.69 2.54
N ILE A 299 32.89 -21.39 3.39
CA ILE A 299 32.71 -20.58 4.60
C ILE A 299 32.16 -19.19 4.25
N LYS A 300 32.68 -18.57 3.20
CA LYS A 300 32.21 -17.27 2.73
C LYS A 300 30.76 -17.31 2.21
N LEU A 301 30.38 -18.40 1.54
CA LEU A 301 29.01 -18.59 1.10
C LEU A 301 28.05 -18.76 2.29
N LEU A 302 28.46 -19.52 3.31
CA LEU A 302 27.67 -19.68 4.54
C LEU A 302 27.55 -18.37 5.32
N SER A 303 28.62 -17.57 5.40
CA SER A 303 28.56 -16.26 6.05
C SER A 303 27.61 -15.29 5.33
N TYR A 304 27.50 -15.38 3.99
CA TYR A 304 26.50 -14.64 3.23
C TYR A 304 25.06 -15.09 3.52
N VAL A 305 24.81 -16.39 3.69
CA VAL A 305 23.51 -16.91 4.12
C VAL A 305 23.14 -16.32 5.49
N LEU A 306 24.04 -16.43 6.46
CA LEU A 306 23.81 -15.93 7.83
C LEU A 306 23.57 -14.41 7.84
N LEU A 307 24.39 -13.64 7.12
CA LEU A 307 24.25 -12.19 7.05
C LEU A 307 22.94 -11.75 6.39
N TYR A 308 22.50 -12.50 5.38
CA TYR A 308 21.22 -12.25 4.75
C TYR A 308 20.05 -12.60 5.66
N TRP A 309 20.11 -13.71 6.39
CA TRP A 309 19.13 -14.08 7.40
C TRP A 309 19.02 -13.02 8.49
N PHE A 310 20.16 -12.53 8.99
CA PHE A 310 20.19 -11.48 10.00
C PHE A 310 19.52 -10.20 9.48
N GLY A 311 19.93 -9.70 8.32
CA GLY A 311 19.31 -8.51 7.75
C GLY A 311 17.84 -8.74 7.34
N TRP A 312 17.46 -9.96 6.98
CA TRP A 312 16.06 -10.29 6.77
C TRP A 312 15.27 -10.23 8.08
N LEU A 313 15.70 -10.93 9.13
CA LEU A 313 15.00 -11.00 10.42
C LEU A 313 14.84 -9.62 11.08
N PHE A 314 15.92 -8.85 11.15
CA PHE A 314 15.94 -7.61 11.94
C PHE A 314 15.63 -6.36 11.13
N ILE A 315 15.70 -6.40 9.80
CA ILE A 315 15.61 -5.18 8.98
C ILE A 315 14.52 -5.26 7.92
N THR A 316 14.61 -6.21 6.98
CA THR A 316 13.64 -6.25 5.87
C THR A 316 12.30 -6.82 6.32
N ASN A 317 12.28 -7.84 7.19
CA ASN A 317 11.06 -8.47 7.68
C ASN A 317 10.18 -7.52 8.53
N PRO A 318 10.71 -6.77 9.52
CA PRO A 318 9.91 -5.81 10.29
C PRO A 318 9.33 -4.69 9.41
N LYS A 319 10.03 -4.31 8.34
CA LYS A 319 9.55 -3.34 7.36
C LYS A 319 8.46 -3.93 6.46
N LYS A 320 8.59 -5.19 6.05
CA LYS A 320 7.53 -5.92 5.32
C LYS A 320 6.25 -6.07 6.16
N LEU A 321 6.36 -6.23 7.47
CA LEU A 321 5.20 -6.24 8.38
C LEU A 321 4.45 -4.90 8.39
N ARG A 322 5.16 -3.80 8.14
CA ARG A 322 4.59 -2.44 7.98
C ARG A 322 4.25 -2.09 6.53
N SER A 323 3.98 -3.09 5.70
CA SER A 323 3.55 -2.95 4.31
C SER A 323 4.56 -2.26 3.37
N ALA A 324 5.85 -2.26 3.72
CA ALA A 324 6.86 -1.61 2.88
C ALA A 324 7.21 -2.42 1.63
N VAL A 325 7.51 -1.72 0.53
CA VAL A 325 8.17 -2.28 -0.65
C VAL A 325 9.68 -2.12 -0.48
N ILE A 326 10.39 -3.24 -0.54
CA ILE A 326 11.84 -3.31 -0.34
C ILE A 326 12.47 -3.53 -1.71
N LEU A 327 13.25 -2.56 -2.16
CA LEU A 327 14.02 -2.64 -3.41
C LEU A 327 15.46 -2.99 -3.07
N MET A 328 15.92 -4.15 -3.54
CA MET A 328 17.28 -4.60 -3.30
C MET A 328 18.09 -4.52 -4.58
N ASP A 329 18.99 -3.54 -4.66
CA ASP A 329 19.93 -3.39 -5.74
C ASP A 329 21.04 -4.45 -5.58
N ARG A 330 21.00 -5.53 -6.35
CA ARG A 330 21.73 -6.79 -6.11
C ARG A 330 21.34 -7.51 -4.81
N SER A 331 21.63 -8.81 -4.78
CA SER A 331 21.45 -9.69 -3.63
C SER A 331 22.45 -10.83 -3.72
N TYR A 332 22.62 -11.61 -2.65
CA TYR A 332 23.36 -12.87 -2.72
C TYR A 332 22.74 -13.89 -3.70
N HIS A 333 21.50 -13.68 -4.14
CA HIS A 333 20.95 -14.39 -5.31
C HIS A 333 21.76 -14.16 -6.60
N ASP A 334 22.65 -13.17 -6.65
CA ASP A 334 23.54 -12.93 -7.78
C ASP A 334 24.67 -14.00 -7.85
N ILE A 335 25.00 -14.65 -6.73
CA ILE A 335 26.02 -15.71 -6.65
C ILE A 335 25.70 -16.89 -7.57
N GLN A 336 24.41 -17.23 -7.73
CA GLN A 336 24.00 -18.34 -8.60
C GLN A 336 24.18 -18.03 -10.10
N ILE A 337 24.27 -16.73 -10.45
CA ILE A 337 24.36 -16.24 -11.83
C ILE A 337 25.83 -15.93 -12.17
N ASP A 338 26.53 -15.25 -11.27
CA ASP A 338 27.93 -14.87 -11.41
C ASP A 338 28.73 -15.12 -10.11
N PRO A 339 29.11 -16.40 -9.84
CA PRO A 339 29.89 -16.73 -8.66
C PRO A 339 31.32 -16.17 -8.71
N ARG A 340 31.85 -15.90 -9.93
CA ARG A 340 33.20 -15.35 -10.12
C ARG A 340 33.32 -13.95 -9.53
N ARG A 341 32.28 -13.12 -9.67
CA ARG A 341 32.20 -11.81 -9.01
C ARG A 341 32.45 -11.88 -7.49
N PHE A 342 31.97 -12.93 -6.85
CA PHE A 342 32.11 -13.14 -5.40
C PHE A 342 33.39 -13.90 -5.04
N ARG A 343 34.22 -14.24 -6.03
CA ARG A 343 35.43 -15.06 -5.92
C ARG A 343 35.13 -16.47 -5.36
N ILE A 344 33.93 -16.98 -5.59
CA ILE A 344 33.48 -18.28 -5.09
C ILE A 344 33.77 -19.35 -6.14
N LYS A 345 34.57 -20.36 -5.76
CA LYS A 345 34.88 -21.54 -6.59
C LYS A 345 34.25 -22.79 -5.97
N ILE A 346 32.96 -22.97 -6.21
CA ILE A 346 32.17 -24.10 -5.70
C ILE A 346 31.39 -24.72 -6.88
N PRO A 347 31.22 -26.05 -6.93
CA PRO A 347 30.33 -26.72 -7.87
C PRO A 347 28.92 -26.12 -7.88
N LYS A 348 28.33 -25.98 -9.09
CA LYS A 348 27.02 -25.34 -9.27
C LYS A 348 25.90 -26.01 -8.47
N PHE A 349 25.98 -27.33 -8.23
CA PHE A 349 24.96 -28.05 -7.46
C PHE A 349 24.92 -27.59 -5.99
N ILE A 350 26.08 -27.35 -5.37
CA ILE A 350 26.19 -26.87 -3.98
C ILE A 350 25.66 -25.43 -3.90
N ILE A 351 26.00 -24.57 -4.87
CA ILE A 351 25.45 -23.21 -4.94
C ILE A 351 23.93 -23.25 -5.05
N LYS A 352 23.38 -24.12 -5.91
CA LYS A 352 21.94 -24.32 -6.02
C LYS A 352 21.33 -24.76 -4.68
N LEU A 353 21.92 -25.73 -3.98
CA LEU A 353 21.42 -26.20 -2.69
C LEU A 353 21.41 -25.07 -1.65
N ILE A 354 22.52 -24.34 -1.51
CA ILE A 354 22.65 -23.26 -0.52
C ILE A 354 21.73 -22.08 -0.85
N VAL A 355 21.48 -21.79 -2.13
CA VAL A 355 20.54 -20.72 -2.52
C VAL A 355 19.12 -20.98 -2.01
N HIS A 356 18.72 -22.25 -1.81
CA HIS A 356 17.43 -22.58 -1.19
C HIS A 356 17.34 -22.19 0.28
N LEU A 357 18.47 -21.98 0.97
CA LEU A 357 18.51 -21.52 2.36
C LEU A 357 18.20 -20.02 2.48
N PHE A 358 18.31 -19.24 1.40
CA PHE A 358 18.00 -17.82 1.46
C PHE A 358 16.47 -17.59 1.55
N PRO A 359 15.99 -16.69 2.43
CA PRO A 359 14.62 -16.21 2.41
C PRO A 359 14.19 -15.78 1.01
N LYS A 360 13.13 -16.43 0.50
CA LYS A 360 12.65 -16.23 -0.87
C LYS A 360 12.08 -14.80 -1.04
N PRO A 361 12.58 -14.01 -2.00
CA PRO A 361 11.99 -12.73 -2.33
C PRO A 361 10.66 -12.91 -3.08
N ASN A 362 9.94 -11.82 -3.26
CA ASN A 362 8.65 -11.84 -3.93
C ASN A 362 8.78 -11.73 -5.44
N LEU A 363 9.68 -10.87 -5.92
CA LEU A 363 9.87 -10.54 -7.33
C LEU A 363 11.35 -10.37 -7.66
N PHE A 364 11.73 -10.71 -8.89
CA PHE A 364 13.02 -10.36 -9.47
C PHE A 364 12.82 -9.48 -10.71
N PHE A 365 13.53 -8.36 -10.76
CA PHE A 365 13.70 -7.57 -11.98
C PHE A 365 15.11 -7.80 -12.52
N ILE A 366 15.18 -8.30 -13.75
CA ILE A 366 16.43 -8.63 -14.44
C ILE A 366 16.62 -7.56 -15.52
N PHE A 367 17.56 -6.65 -15.30
CA PHE A 367 17.84 -5.54 -16.20
C PHE A 367 18.73 -6.02 -17.35
N ASP A 368 18.27 -5.82 -18.58
CA ASP A 368 18.95 -6.24 -19.80
C ASP A 368 19.08 -5.07 -20.77
N ALA A 369 20.26 -4.93 -21.37
CA ALA A 369 20.55 -4.03 -22.48
C ALA A 369 21.46 -4.78 -23.48
N PRO A 370 21.50 -4.37 -24.76
CA PRO A 370 22.50 -4.83 -25.73
C PRO A 370 23.93 -4.82 -25.16
N THR A 371 24.75 -5.79 -25.57
CA THR A 371 26.10 -5.98 -25.02
C THR A 371 26.97 -4.76 -25.32
N GLU A 372 26.81 -4.21 -26.52
CA GLU A 372 27.45 -3.02 -27.06
C GLU A 372 27.19 -1.83 -26.14
N LEU A 373 25.91 -1.54 -25.85
CA LEU A 373 25.50 -0.47 -24.95
C LEU A 373 25.99 -0.68 -23.50
N ILE A 374 26.08 -1.92 -23.02
CA ILE A 374 26.62 -2.20 -21.69
C ILE A 374 28.10 -1.85 -21.63
N GLN A 375 28.86 -2.28 -22.66
CA GLN A 375 30.30 -2.04 -22.76
C GLN A 375 30.62 -0.55 -22.89
N GLU A 376 29.86 0.20 -23.71
CA GLU A 376 29.97 1.65 -23.82
C GLU A 376 29.72 2.37 -22.49
N ARG A 377 28.68 1.95 -21.75
CA ARG A 377 28.32 2.59 -20.47
C ARG A 377 29.31 2.26 -19.36
N LYS A 378 29.79 1.02 -19.29
CA LYS A 378 30.73 0.57 -18.26
C LYS A 378 31.44 -0.72 -18.67
N GLN A 379 32.73 -0.61 -18.98
CA GLN A 379 33.58 -1.75 -19.29
C GLN A 379 34.19 -2.38 -18.03
N GLU A 380 33.51 -3.37 -17.43
CA GLU A 380 34.05 -4.13 -16.27
C GLU A 380 34.73 -5.45 -16.65
N VAL A 381 34.21 -6.13 -17.67
CA VAL A 381 34.68 -7.43 -18.17
C VAL A 381 34.74 -7.40 -19.70
N SER A 382 35.36 -8.41 -20.33
CA SER A 382 35.41 -8.50 -21.80
C SER A 382 34.02 -8.58 -22.43
N PHE A 383 33.90 -8.17 -23.69
CA PHE A 383 32.67 -8.24 -24.48
C PHE A 383 32.05 -9.65 -24.45
N GLU A 384 32.88 -10.69 -24.58
CA GLU A 384 32.44 -12.07 -24.48
C GLU A 384 31.87 -12.44 -23.11
N GLU A 385 32.52 -12.01 -22.01
CA GLU A 385 32.00 -12.31 -20.67
C GLU A 385 30.73 -11.51 -20.38
N THR A 386 30.59 -10.27 -20.87
CA THR A 386 29.32 -9.54 -20.81
C THR A 386 28.21 -10.28 -21.54
N THR A 387 28.49 -10.82 -22.74
CA THR A 387 27.54 -11.64 -23.50
C THR A 387 27.17 -12.91 -22.73
N LYS A 388 28.15 -13.60 -22.14
CA LYS A 388 27.92 -14.77 -21.27
C LYS A 388 27.10 -14.41 -20.04
N GLN A 389 27.38 -13.28 -19.37
CA GLN A 389 26.61 -12.79 -18.22
C GLN A 389 25.15 -12.52 -18.60
N ARG A 390 24.89 -11.78 -19.69
CA ARG A 390 23.53 -11.54 -20.19
C ARG A 390 22.77 -12.84 -20.40
N ARG A 391 23.41 -13.84 -21.04
CA ARG A 391 22.79 -15.17 -21.24
C ARG A 391 22.43 -15.83 -19.90
N ARG A 392 23.35 -15.84 -18.92
CA ARG A 392 23.09 -16.40 -17.58
C ARG A 392 21.93 -15.71 -16.86
N TYR A 393 21.80 -14.38 -16.95
CA TYR A 393 20.66 -13.66 -16.38
C TYR A 393 19.34 -14.00 -17.09
N LYS A 394 19.34 -14.14 -18.42
CA LYS A 394 18.16 -14.58 -19.18
C LYS A 394 17.76 -16.03 -18.85
N GLU A 395 18.73 -16.93 -18.74
CA GLU A 395 18.51 -18.30 -18.27
C GLU A 395 17.93 -18.33 -16.85
N PHE A 396 18.36 -17.42 -15.95
CA PHE A 396 17.79 -17.33 -14.60
C PHE A 396 16.29 -17.03 -14.63
N LYS A 397 15.81 -16.17 -15.55
CA LYS A 397 14.37 -15.93 -15.74
C LYS A 397 13.59 -17.21 -16.08
N SER A 398 14.14 -18.07 -16.94
CA SER A 398 13.47 -19.34 -17.31
C SER A 398 13.27 -20.29 -16.13
N LYS A 399 14.13 -20.19 -15.10
CA LYS A 399 14.14 -21.07 -13.92
C LYS A 399 13.30 -20.53 -12.76
N VAL A 400 12.89 -19.26 -12.80
CA VAL A 400 12.23 -18.58 -11.68
C VAL A 400 10.93 -17.92 -12.11
N LYS A 401 9.81 -18.42 -11.59
CA LYS A 401 8.45 -17.99 -11.97
C LYS A 401 8.18 -16.49 -11.82
N ASN A 402 8.75 -15.83 -10.81
CA ASN A 402 8.50 -14.42 -10.49
C ASN A 402 9.66 -13.51 -10.94
N ALA A 403 10.37 -13.90 -12.01
CA ALA A 403 11.45 -13.13 -12.59
C ALA A 403 11.04 -12.48 -13.92
N PHE A 404 11.27 -11.18 -14.04
CA PHE A 404 10.85 -10.39 -15.18
C PHE A 404 12.05 -9.67 -15.80
N ILE A 405 12.19 -9.77 -17.12
CA ILE A 405 13.22 -9.05 -17.86
C ILE A 405 12.74 -7.61 -18.08
N ILE A 406 13.59 -6.66 -17.75
CA ILE A 406 13.36 -5.22 -17.89
C ILE A 406 14.35 -4.69 -18.92
N ASN A 407 13.83 -4.24 -20.07
CA ASN A 407 14.65 -3.71 -21.15
C ASN A 407 15.05 -2.26 -20.84
N THR A 408 16.33 -2.02 -20.57
CA THR A 408 16.86 -0.69 -20.27
C THR A 408 17.44 0.05 -21.48
N ASN A 409 17.15 -0.43 -22.68
CA ASN A 409 17.29 0.35 -23.91
C ASN A 409 16.17 1.37 -24.09
N LEU A 410 15.08 1.25 -23.32
CA LEU A 410 13.94 2.16 -23.39
C LEU A 410 14.15 3.38 -22.47
N PRO A 411 13.44 4.49 -22.72
CA PRO A 411 13.42 5.64 -21.83
C PRO A 411 13.05 5.25 -20.38
N VAL A 412 13.68 5.91 -19.40
CA VAL A 412 13.53 5.60 -17.97
C VAL A 412 12.06 5.61 -17.52
N GLN A 413 11.24 6.50 -18.08
CA GLN A 413 9.81 6.57 -17.78
C GLN A 413 9.07 5.30 -18.21
N THR A 414 9.33 4.81 -19.43
CA THR A 414 8.74 3.58 -19.96
C THR A 414 9.16 2.36 -19.13
N VAL A 415 10.43 2.31 -18.76
CA VAL A 415 10.98 1.26 -17.89
C VAL A 415 10.31 1.27 -16.51
N SER A 416 10.18 2.44 -15.89
CA SER A 416 9.54 2.60 -14.58
C SER A 416 8.07 2.20 -14.63
N SER A 417 7.35 2.63 -15.67
CA SER A 417 5.97 2.25 -15.96
C SER A 417 5.79 0.73 -16.11
N GLN A 418 6.69 0.07 -16.84
CA GLN A 418 6.70 -1.39 -17.00
C GLN A 418 6.87 -2.08 -15.64
N MET A 419 7.83 -1.63 -14.83
CA MET A 419 8.08 -2.17 -13.49
C MET A 419 6.86 -1.98 -12.57
N SER A 420 6.20 -0.81 -12.63
CA SER A 420 4.95 -0.52 -11.89
C SER A 420 3.83 -1.48 -12.28
N ARG A 421 3.61 -1.73 -13.58
CA ARG A 421 2.58 -2.68 -14.07
C ARG A 421 2.82 -4.10 -13.56
N ILE A 422 4.08 -4.55 -13.57
CA ILE A 422 4.46 -5.88 -13.06
C ILE A 422 4.19 -5.95 -11.54
N LEU A 423 4.61 -4.93 -10.78
CA LEU A 423 4.38 -4.88 -9.34
C LEU A 423 2.89 -4.91 -8.99
N ILE A 424 2.08 -4.06 -9.64
CA ILE A 424 0.62 -4.00 -9.46
C ILE A 424 -0.02 -5.36 -9.74
N THR A 425 0.35 -5.98 -10.86
CA THR A 425 -0.21 -7.28 -11.25
C THR A 425 0.17 -8.38 -10.25
N TYR A 426 1.42 -8.40 -9.80
CA TYR A 426 1.86 -9.33 -8.75
C TYR A 426 1.11 -9.10 -7.43
N MET A 427 0.95 -7.84 -7.01
CA MET A 427 0.22 -7.46 -5.81
C MET A 427 -1.24 -7.92 -5.85
N SER A 428 -1.91 -7.65 -6.97
CA SER A 428 -3.30 -8.02 -7.18
C SER A 428 -3.47 -9.54 -7.18
N ASN A 429 -2.65 -10.29 -7.93
CA ASN A 429 -2.71 -11.76 -7.96
C ASN A 429 -2.45 -12.37 -6.58
N ARG A 430 -1.48 -11.82 -5.84
CA ARG A 430 -1.21 -12.24 -4.45
C ARG A 430 -2.40 -11.96 -3.53
N LEU A 431 -3.08 -10.83 -3.71
CA LEU A 431 -4.25 -10.47 -2.93
C LEU A 431 -5.44 -11.37 -3.26
N LYS A 432 -5.73 -11.64 -4.54
CA LYS A 432 -6.77 -12.59 -4.97
C LYS A 432 -6.63 -13.95 -4.28
N LYS A 433 -5.41 -14.50 -4.26
CA LYS A 433 -5.10 -15.75 -3.54
C LYS A 433 -5.40 -15.68 -2.04
N ARG A 434 -5.07 -14.55 -1.39
CA ARG A 434 -5.35 -14.34 0.05
C ARG A 434 -6.84 -14.18 0.33
N LEU A 435 -7.57 -13.57 -0.60
CA LEU A 435 -9.01 -13.38 -0.55
C LEU A 435 -9.79 -14.63 -0.96
N LYS A 436 -9.13 -15.66 -1.52
CA LYS A 436 -9.77 -16.86 -2.09
C LYS A 436 -10.78 -16.52 -3.21
N ILE A 437 -10.44 -15.55 -4.06
CA ILE A 437 -11.21 -15.22 -5.26
C ILE A 437 -10.85 -16.28 -6.31
N LYS A 438 -11.85 -16.95 -6.90
CA LYS A 438 -11.64 -17.89 -8.02
C LYS A 438 -11.24 -17.09 -9.26
N ASP A 439 -10.31 -17.64 -10.03
CA ASP A 439 -9.83 -17.02 -11.27
C ASP A 439 -10.94 -16.99 -12.34
#